data_AF-A0A941CE75-F1
#
_entry.id   AF-A0A941CE75-F1
#
_cell.length_a   1.000
_cell.length_b   1.000
_cell.length_c   1.000
_cell.angle_alpha   90.00
_cell.angle_beta   90.00
_cell.angle_gamma   90.00
#
_symmetry.space_group_name_H-M   'P 1'
#
loop_
_entity.id
_entity.type
_entity.pdbx_description
1 polymer ?
#
loop_
_entity_poly.entity_id
_entity_poly.type
_entity_poly.pdbx_seq_one_letter_code
_entity_poly.pdbx_strand_id
1 'polypeptide(L)'
;MQTSDTKKTWFRILVIFSCIILLFTSFTFFKDRYLHKKEAKENIIRAKKDVIRDLDYQYAKLKSLARYWSTIYAKVTAVHNRDTIEHPNYTVEGLTRRHNDILSFFDQYEEDPYLMYYVTEREQLSEIYPIGDTLRYLFNTYRLKEKIPQYVASLNMAYTGIMNHVKKTDSISRYKLIYDPKFSSYFYYLDKIDRVLYELLFEQYPQSLHYLINETKEFEKEAVGRLIYRQTQELNRPWPHPDTSEIERLRNHMEGVLEIEEDSLTNYIIKKNGNKLLLLVKTSQISKDASEKSKKEYLNALYEGVNSIKDAQIDEVYLYVEIVNTETLFVDDVWIKTPLQIYFDPYVPDDLPRLLSGFYTVDAFKYYIKGSFSLQNAWYPNRE
;
A
#
# COMPACT_ATOMS: atom_id res chain seq x y z
N MET A 1 -41.99 71.37 -35.66
CA MET A 1 -42.10 69.94 -36.04
C MET A 1 -40.69 69.35 -36.00
N GLN A 2 -40.20 68.96 -34.82
CA GLN A 2 -38.80 68.51 -34.62
C GLN A 2 -38.63 67.72 -33.31
N THR A 3 -39.48 66.73 -33.06
CA THR A 3 -39.47 65.91 -31.82
C THR A 3 -39.61 64.40 -32.06
N SER A 4 -39.57 63.94 -33.32
CA SER A 4 -39.72 62.52 -33.70
C SER A 4 -38.40 61.72 -33.59
N ASP A 5 -37.28 62.32 -33.99
CA ASP A 5 -36.03 61.55 -34.16
C ASP A 5 -35.27 61.33 -32.85
N THR A 6 -35.29 62.30 -31.93
CA THR A 6 -34.65 62.16 -30.62
C THR A 6 -35.27 61.04 -29.79
N LYS A 7 -36.60 60.92 -29.80
CA LYS A 7 -37.32 59.84 -29.08
C LYS A 7 -37.03 58.45 -29.68
N LYS A 8 -36.94 58.35 -31.01
CA LYS A 8 -36.54 57.09 -31.69
C LYS A 8 -35.10 56.70 -31.36
N THR A 9 -34.19 57.67 -31.28
CA THR A 9 -32.80 57.43 -30.90
C THR A 9 -32.67 56.98 -29.44
N TRP A 10 -33.36 57.64 -28.51
CA TRP A 10 -33.41 57.20 -27.11
C TRP A 10 -34.01 55.81 -26.93
N PHE A 11 -35.07 55.47 -27.67
CA PHE A 11 -35.66 54.14 -27.66
C PHE A 11 -34.68 53.07 -28.20
N ARG A 12 -33.96 53.37 -29.30
CA ARG A 12 -32.92 52.47 -29.83
C ARG A 12 -31.78 52.24 -28.83
N ILE A 13 -31.32 53.30 -28.18
CA ILE A 13 -30.29 53.21 -27.13
C ILE A 13 -30.79 52.34 -25.97
N LEU A 14 -32.03 52.53 -25.53
CA LEU A 14 -32.63 51.77 -24.44
C LEU A 14 -32.79 50.28 -24.81
N VAL A 15 -33.19 49.97 -26.04
CA VAL A 15 -33.24 48.58 -26.56
C VAL A 15 -31.84 47.95 -26.58
N ILE A 16 -30.84 48.65 -27.12
CA ILE A 16 -29.45 48.15 -27.13
C ILE A 16 -28.96 47.89 -25.71
N PHE A 17 -29.20 48.82 -24.78
CA PHE A 17 -28.78 48.67 -23.39
C PHE A 17 -29.50 47.51 -22.69
N SER A 18 -30.80 47.34 -22.95
CA SER A 18 -31.56 46.19 -22.43
C SER A 18 -31.07 44.86 -23.00
N CYS A 19 -30.71 44.79 -24.29
CA CYS A 19 -30.09 43.61 -24.89
C CYS A 19 -28.73 43.31 -24.26
N ILE A 20 -27.90 44.32 -23.99
CA ILE A 20 -26.60 44.15 -23.32
C ILE A 20 -26.79 43.61 -21.90
N ILE A 21 -27.73 44.17 -21.13
CA ILE A 21 -28.05 43.69 -19.77
C ILE A 21 -28.55 42.24 -19.82
N LEU A 22 -29.40 41.89 -20.78
CA LEU A 22 -29.97 40.55 -20.91
C LEU A 22 -28.89 39.52 -21.32
N LEU A 23 -27.97 39.89 -22.20
CA LEU A 23 -26.79 39.08 -22.53
C LEU A 23 -25.85 38.92 -21.33
N PHE A 24 -25.60 39.99 -20.58
CA PHE A 24 -24.71 39.96 -19.43
C PHE A 24 -25.27 39.11 -18.29
N THR A 25 -26.56 39.27 -17.97
CA THR A 25 -27.26 38.45 -16.95
C THR A 25 -27.38 36.99 -17.36
N SER A 26 -27.63 36.71 -18.64
CA SER A 26 -27.61 35.34 -19.16
C SER A 26 -26.20 34.75 -19.04
N PHE A 27 -25.17 35.49 -19.43
CA PHE A 27 -23.78 35.06 -19.31
C PHE A 27 -23.37 34.79 -17.86
N THR A 28 -23.72 35.66 -16.91
CA THR A 28 -23.42 35.43 -15.48
C THR A 28 -24.13 34.19 -14.97
N PHE A 29 -25.41 33.97 -15.30
CA PHE A 29 -26.14 32.77 -14.90
C PHE A 29 -25.53 31.49 -15.49
N PHE A 30 -25.18 31.48 -16.78
CA PHE A 30 -24.53 30.34 -17.41
C PHE A 30 -23.14 30.07 -16.84
N LYS A 31 -22.35 31.12 -16.58
CA LYS A 31 -21.03 31.03 -15.96
C LYS A 31 -21.12 30.46 -14.55
N ASP A 32 -22.03 30.97 -13.73
CA ASP A 32 -22.23 30.53 -12.35
C ASP A 32 -22.66 29.06 -12.29
N ARG A 33 -23.64 28.67 -13.12
CA ARG A 33 -24.06 27.26 -13.25
C ARG A 33 -22.93 26.36 -13.73
N TYR A 34 -22.07 26.84 -14.63
CA TYR A 34 -20.90 26.09 -15.09
C TYR A 34 -19.86 25.92 -13.98
N LEU A 35 -19.56 26.99 -13.23
CA LEU A 35 -18.63 26.96 -12.11
C LEU A 35 -19.10 26.01 -11.01
N HIS A 36 -20.38 26.08 -10.62
CA HIS A 36 -20.96 25.15 -9.64
C HIS A 36 -20.88 23.69 -10.10
N LYS A 37 -21.17 23.39 -11.37
CA LYS A 37 -21.01 22.02 -11.91
C LYS A 37 -19.57 21.55 -11.91
N LYS A 38 -18.63 22.46 -12.22
CA LYS A 38 -17.20 22.17 -12.22
C LYS A 38 -16.71 21.86 -10.79
N GLU A 39 -17.06 22.71 -9.83
CA GLU A 39 -16.72 22.55 -8.41
C GLU A 39 -17.30 21.24 -7.83
N ALA A 40 -18.57 20.93 -8.12
CA ALA A 40 -19.18 19.67 -7.70
C ALA A 40 -18.41 18.45 -8.24
N LYS A 41 -17.99 18.50 -9.52
CA LYS A 41 -17.18 17.42 -10.13
C LYS A 41 -15.80 17.31 -9.49
N GLU A 42 -15.14 18.43 -9.21
CA GLU A 42 -13.83 18.45 -8.52
C GLU A 42 -13.94 17.90 -7.08
N ASN A 43 -15.01 18.24 -6.36
CA ASN A 43 -15.28 17.72 -5.02
C ASN A 43 -15.53 16.21 -5.03
N ILE A 44 -16.29 15.69 -5.99
CA ILE A 44 -16.49 14.24 -6.16
C ILE A 44 -15.15 13.55 -6.43
N ILE A 45 -14.33 14.08 -7.34
CA ILE A 45 -13.02 13.50 -7.66
C ILE A 45 -12.12 13.48 -6.41
N ARG A 46 -12.08 14.59 -5.65
CA ARG A 46 -11.32 14.67 -4.41
C ARG A 46 -11.78 13.61 -3.41
N ALA A 47 -13.09 13.50 -3.19
CA ALA A 47 -13.66 12.52 -2.27
C ALA A 47 -13.31 11.07 -2.70
N LYS A 48 -13.37 10.77 -4.01
CA LYS A 48 -12.93 9.45 -4.51
C LYS A 48 -11.46 9.16 -4.22
N LYS A 49 -10.58 10.15 -4.42
CA LYS A 49 -9.14 10.01 -4.11
C LYS A 49 -8.91 9.81 -2.62
N ASP A 50 -9.66 10.51 -1.77
CA ASP A 50 -9.57 10.37 -0.32
C ASP A 50 -9.99 8.96 0.15
N VAL A 51 -11.08 8.41 -0.40
CA VAL A 51 -11.52 7.02 -0.12
C VAL A 51 -10.47 5.99 -0.56
N ILE A 52 -9.89 6.16 -1.75
CA ILE A 52 -8.81 5.28 -2.24
C ILE A 52 -7.61 5.35 -1.29
N ARG A 53 -7.20 6.56 -0.88
CA ARG A 53 -6.03 6.75 -0.01
C ARG A 53 -6.26 6.15 1.38
N ASP A 54 -7.45 6.30 1.95
CA ASP A 54 -7.80 5.67 3.24
C ASP A 54 -7.72 4.14 3.13
N LEU A 55 -8.43 3.54 2.18
CA LEU A 55 -8.41 2.08 2.02
C LEU A 55 -7.01 1.52 1.74
N ASP A 56 -6.23 2.22 0.93
CA ASP A 56 -4.84 1.87 0.64
C ASP A 56 -3.96 1.89 1.90
N TYR A 57 -4.13 2.92 2.72
CA TYR A 57 -3.42 3.04 3.99
C TYR A 57 -3.82 1.92 4.96
N GLN A 58 -5.13 1.67 5.14
CA GLN A 58 -5.64 0.60 5.99
C GLN A 58 -5.15 -0.79 5.53
N TYR A 59 -5.12 -1.01 4.21
CA TYR A 59 -4.62 -2.25 3.64
C TYR A 59 -3.13 -2.44 3.92
N ALA A 60 -2.31 -1.40 3.70
CA ALA A 60 -0.87 -1.43 3.97
C ALA A 60 -0.56 -1.68 5.46
N LYS A 61 -1.32 -1.05 6.38
CA LYS A 61 -1.20 -1.26 7.82
C LYS A 61 -1.51 -2.71 8.22
N LEU A 62 -2.63 -3.25 7.72
CA LEU A 62 -2.96 -4.65 7.97
C LEU A 62 -1.89 -5.60 7.42
N LYS A 63 -1.37 -5.31 6.23
CA LYS A 63 -0.34 -6.13 5.58
C LYS A 63 0.99 -6.12 6.34
N SER A 64 1.41 -4.97 6.89
CA SER A 64 2.65 -4.88 7.69
C SER A 64 2.54 -5.60 9.03
N LEU A 65 1.35 -5.63 9.63
CA LEU A 65 1.08 -6.28 10.91
C LEU A 65 0.70 -7.77 10.76
N ALA A 66 0.42 -8.26 9.55
CA ALA A 66 -0.03 -9.62 9.29
C ALA A 66 0.89 -10.70 9.87
N ARG A 67 2.23 -10.53 9.72
CA ARG A 67 3.20 -11.47 10.30
C ARG A 67 3.12 -11.49 11.82
N TYR A 68 3.03 -10.32 12.45
CA TYR A 68 2.93 -10.22 13.91
C TYR A 68 1.66 -10.89 14.42
N TRP A 69 0.51 -10.64 13.77
CA TRP A 69 -0.73 -11.36 14.06
C TRP A 69 -0.57 -12.88 13.93
N SER A 70 -0.02 -13.35 12.81
CA SER A 70 0.17 -14.78 12.57
C SER A 70 1.00 -15.44 13.66
N THR A 71 2.08 -14.81 14.10
CA THR A 71 2.89 -15.29 15.23
C THR A 71 2.12 -15.28 16.55
N ILE A 72 1.34 -14.25 16.85
CA ILE A 72 0.49 -14.21 18.07
C ILE A 72 -0.52 -15.36 18.04
N TYR A 73 -1.25 -15.50 16.94
CA TYR A 73 -2.25 -16.54 16.77
C TYR A 73 -1.63 -17.94 16.88
N ALA A 74 -0.50 -18.18 16.21
CA ALA A 74 0.22 -19.46 16.24
C ALA A 74 0.65 -19.82 17.65
N LYS A 75 1.21 -18.85 18.40
CA LYS A 75 1.51 -19.00 19.82
C LYS A 75 0.24 -19.41 20.54
N VAL A 76 -0.79 -18.57 20.60
CA VAL A 76 -2.02 -18.77 21.37
C VAL A 76 -2.68 -20.13 21.06
N THR A 77 -2.79 -20.49 19.79
CA THR A 77 -3.45 -21.74 19.40
C THR A 77 -2.53 -22.96 19.47
N ALA A 78 -1.21 -22.77 19.63
CA ALA A 78 -0.20 -23.82 19.53
C ALA A 78 -0.43 -24.74 18.32
N VAL A 79 -0.83 -24.16 17.18
CA VAL A 79 -1.13 -24.87 15.94
C VAL A 79 0.15 -24.94 15.09
N HIS A 80 0.54 -26.15 14.74
CA HIS A 80 1.74 -26.50 13.94
C HIS A 80 1.82 -25.84 12.56
N ASN A 81 0.70 -25.43 11.98
CA ASN A 81 0.67 -25.10 10.56
C ASN A 81 1.07 -23.66 10.22
N ARG A 82 1.20 -22.75 11.20
CA ARG A 82 1.39 -21.30 10.95
C ARG A 82 2.84 -20.79 11.06
N ASP A 83 3.63 -21.42 11.92
CA ASP A 83 5.07 -21.26 12.03
C ASP A 83 5.63 -22.68 11.94
N THR A 84 6.72 -22.92 11.20
CA THR A 84 7.41 -24.24 11.17
C THR A 84 8.00 -24.65 12.53
N ILE A 85 7.72 -23.89 13.59
CA ILE A 85 8.23 -24.01 14.93
C ILE A 85 7.10 -24.53 15.83
N GLU A 86 7.33 -25.68 16.47
CA GLU A 86 6.42 -26.17 17.49
C GLU A 86 6.39 -25.22 18.68
N HIS A 87 5.19 -24.74 19.04
CA HIS A 87 5.01 -23.98 20.26
C HIS A 87 4.62 -24.92 21.40
N PRO A 88 5.36 -24.91 22.52
CA PRO A 88 5.03 -25.77 23.65
C PRO A 88 3.65 -25.42 24.20
N ASN A 89 2.93 -26.44 24.64
CA ASN A 89 1.71 -26.27 25.41
C ASN A 89 2.00 -25.41 26.66
N TYR A 90 1.03 -24.60 27.04
CA TYR A 90 1.17 -23.61 28.10
C TYR A 90 0.00 -23.72 29.08
N THR A 91 0.13 -23.07 30.23
CA THR A 91 -0.91 -23.03 31.28
C THR A 91 -1.82 -21.82 31.12
N VAL A 92 -2.90 -21.76 31.91
CA VAL A 92 -3.76 -20.56 31.98
C VAL A 92 -2.98 -19.31 32.38
N GLU A 93 -1.95 -19.43 33.22
CA GLU A 93 -1.03 -18.31 33.50
C GLU A 93 -0.28 -17.83 32.26
N GLY A 94 0.18 -18.75 31.41
CA GLY A 94 0.77 -18.41 30.11
C GLY A 94 -0.22 -17.77 29.13
N LEU A 95 -1.53 -18.00 29.29
CA LEU A 95 -2.57 -17.39 28.47
C LEU A 95 -2.67 -15.89 28.71
N THR A 96 -2.48 -15.42 29.94
CA THR A 96 -2.54 -13.99 30.28
C THR A 96 -1.56 -13.18 29.44
N ARG A 97 -0.30 -13.60 29.37
CA ARG A 97 0.73 -12.91 28.58
C ARG A 97 0.35 -12.86 27.10
N ARG A 98 -0.14 -13.96 26.56
CA ARG A 98 -0.52 -14.08 25.15
C ARG A 98 -1.80 -13.31 24.81
N HIS A 99 -2.73 -13.20 25.75
CA HIS A 99 -3.90 -12.34 25.62
C HIS A 99 -3.50 -10.87 25.59
N ASN A 100 -2.54 -10.46 26.44
CA ASN A 100 -1.98 -9.12 26.37
C ASN A 100 -1.27 -8.87 25.02
N ASP A 101 -0.56 -9.86 24.46
CA ASP A 101 0.03 -9.73 23.11
C ASP A 101 -1.06 -9.47 22.04
N ILE A 102 -2.26 -10.07 22.17
CA ILE A 102 -3.41 -9.79 21.30
C ILE A 102 -3.90 -8.36 21.49
N LEU A 103 -4.04 -7.89 22.73
CA LEU A 103 -4.48 -6.51 23.00
C LEU A 103 -3.47 -5.50 22.45
N SER A 104 -2.18 -5.70 22.67
CA SER A 104 -1.12 -4.85 22.14
C SER A 104 -1.06 -4.83 20.61
N PHE A 105 -1.43 -5.94 19.94
CA PHE A 105 -1.63 -5.93 18.50
C PHE A 105 -2.75 -4.97 18.09
N PHE A 106 -3.87 -4.97 18.82
CA PHE A 106 -4.99 -4.07 18.53
C PHE A 106 -4.71 -2.63 18.89
N ASP A 107 -3.94 -2.37 19.95
CA ASP A 107 -3.44 -1.02 20.26
C ASP A 107 -2.63 -0.48 19.06
N GLN A 108 -1.72 -1.26 18.47
CA GLN A 108 -0.98 -0.87 17.27
C GLN A 108 -1.85 -0.78 16.01
N TYR A 109 -2.85 -1.65 15.90
CA TYR A 109 -3.79 -1.65 14.78
C TYR A 109 -4.71 -0.42 14.80
N GLU A 110 -5.09 0.06 15.98
CA GLU A 110 -5.99 1.20 16.20
C GLU A 110 -5.23 2.54 16.35
N GLU A 111 -4.01 2.56 16.91
CA GLU A 111 -3.16 3.75 16.96
C GLU A 111 -2.68 4.13 15.56
N ASP A 112 -3.33 5.10 14.93
CA ASP A 112 -2.65 6.07 14.06
C ASP A 112 -3.42 7.42 14.03
N PRO A 113 -2.77 8.54 14.40
CA PRO A 113 -3.36 9.89 14.34
C PRO A 113 -3.70 10.38 12.92
N TYR A 114 -3.28 9.66 11.86
CA TYR A 114 -3.55 10.01 10.47
C TYR A 114 -4.84 9.40 9.88
N LEU A 115 -5.66 8.73 10.69
CA LEU A 115 -7.07 8.50 10.37
C LEU A 115 -7.80 9.85 10.40
N MET A 116 -7.51 10.71 9.42
CA MET A 116 -8.49 11.68 8.98
C MET A 116 -9.70 10.85 8.57
N TYR A 117 -10.81 11.04 9.29
CA TYR A 117 -12.11 10.47 8.98
C TYR A 117 -12.56 10.98 7.61
N TYR A 118 -11.98 10.46 6.55
CA TYR A 118 -12.38 10.75 5.18
C TYR A 118 -13.56 9.85 4.86
N VAL A 119 -14.74 10.48 4.72
CA VAL A 119 -16.00 9.93 4.19
C VAL A 119 -16.16 8.42 4.38
N THR A 120 -16.34 7.97 5.62
CA THR A 120 -16.70 6.59 5.94
C THR A 120 -18.21 6.41 6.10
N GLU A 121 -18.97 7.51 6.12
CA GLU A 121 -20.42 7.47 6.21
C GLU A 121 -21.03 6.94 4.92
N ARG A 122 -21.78 5.83 5.04
CA ARG A 122 -22.39 5.14 3.88
C ARG A 122 -23.27 6.03 3.02
N GLU A 123 -23.94 7.00 3.64
CA GLU A 123 -24.81 7.97 2.98
C GLU A 123 -24.01 8.86 2.03
N GLN A 124 -22.90 9.42 2.50
CA GLN A 124 -21.99 10.23 1.68
C GLN A 124 -21.31 9.40 0.58
N LEU A 125 -20.93 8.14 0.86
CA LEU A 125 -20.37 7.24 -0.16
C LEU A 125 -21.35 6.95 -1.30
N SER A 126 -22.65 6.87 -0.99
CA SER A 126 -23.71 6.64 -2.00
C SER A 126 -23.98 7.86 -2.90
N GLU A 127 -23.53 9.05 -2.48
CA GLU A 127 -23.57 10.28 -3.29
C GLU A 127 -22.36 10.38 -4.24
N ILE A 128 -21.24 9.73 -3.88
CA ILE A 128 -19.97 9.77 -4.63
C ILE A 128 -19.90 8.67 -5.69
N TYR A 129 -20.46 7.49 -5.37
CA TYR A 129 -20.43 6.31 -6.23
C TYR A 129 -21.85 5.89 -6.64
N PRO A 130 -22.12 5.58 -7.91
CA PRO A 130 -23.39 4.98 -8.30
C PRO A 130 -23.54 3.59 -7.66
N ILE A 131 -24.77 3.21 -7.29
CA ILE A 131 -25.09 1.87 -6.77
C ILE A 131 -24.60 0.83 -7.79
N GLY A 132 -23.68 -0.03 -7.36
CA GLY A 132 -22.99 -1.00 -8.21
C GLY A 132 -21.95 -1.80 -7.44
N ASP A 133 -21.09 -2.53 -8.16
CA ASP A 133 -20.08 -3.40 -7.56
C ASP A 133 -19.10 -2.61 -6.67
N THR A 134 -18.69 -1.39 -7.06
CA THR A 134 -17.83 -0.51 -6.25
C THR A 134 -18.39 -0.29 -4.84
N LEU A 135 -19.65 0.13 -4.73
CA LEU A 135 -20.29 0.34 -3.43
C LEU A 135 -20.49 -0.96 -2.65
N ARG A 136 -20.83 -2.06 -3.34
CA ARG A 136 -21.02 -3.37 -2.70
C ARG A 136 -19.76 -3.85 -2.01
N TYR A 137 -18.61 -3.79 -2.70
CA TYR A 137 -17.33 -4.20 -2.13
C TYR A 137 -16.89 -3.26 -1.00
N LEU A 138 -17.01 -1.95 -1.22
CA LEU A 138 -16.65 -0.94 -0.23
C LEU A 138 -17.41 -1.12 1.10
N PHE A 139 -18.74 -1.32 1.03
CA PHE A 139 -19.56 -1.59 2.22
C PHE A 139 -19.24 -2.92 2.88
N ASN A 140 -18.91 -3.96 2.12
CA ASN A 140 -18.48 -5.23 2.69
C ASN A 140 -17.16 -5.10 3.44
N THR A 141 -16.19 -4.36 2.90
CA THR A 141 -14.91 -4.05 3.58
C THR A 141 -15.16 -3.34 4.91
N TYR A 142 -15.92 -2.24 4.91
CA TYR A 142 -16.20 -1.49 6.14
C TYR A 142 -16.97 -2.33 7.16
N ARG A 143 -18.00 -3.07 6.73
CA ARG A 143 -18.77 -3.96 7.62
C ARG A 143 -17.90 -5.05 8.25
N LEU A 144 -16.91 -5.58 7.54
CA LEU A 144 -16.00 -6.58 8.10
C LEU A 144 -15.04 -5.93 9.11
N LYS A 145 -14.50 -4.75 8.81
CA LYS A 145 -13.68 -3.97 9.76
C LYS A 145 -14.45 -3.68 11.06
N GLU A 146 -15.72 -3.28 10.98
CA GLU A 146 -16.59 -3.00 12.13
C GLU A 146 -16.85 -4.21 13.05
N LYS A 147 -16.66 -5.44 12.56
CA LYS A 147 -16.79 -6.65 13.39
C LYS A 147 -15.59 -6.89 14.29
N ILE A 148 -14.41 -6.35 13.95
CA ILE A 148 -13.18 -6.60 14.71
C ILE A 148 -13.33 -6.15 16.17
N PRO A 149 -13.72 -4.90 16.48
CA PRO A 149 -13.87 -4.46 17.87
C PRO A 149 -14.91 -5.30 18.65
N GLN A 150 -15.98 -5.72 17.98
CA GLN A 150 -17.03 -6.55 18.59
C GLN A 150 -16.50 -7.94 18.98
N TYR A 151 -15.70 -8.56 18.10
CA TYR A 151 -15.08 -9.84 18.39
C TYR A 151 -13.97 -9.74 19.42
N VAL A 152 -13.19 -8.65 19.43
CA VAL A 152 -12.19 -8.38 20.48
C VAL A 152 -12.86 -8.21 21.85
N ALA A 153 -13.95 -7.44 21.93
CA ALA A 153 -14.72 -7.32 23.17
C ALA A 153 -15.26 -8.68 23.64
N SER A 154 -15.76 -9.50 22.73
CA SER A 154 -16.26 -10.86 23.04
C SER A 154 -15.15 -11.81 23.48
N LEU A 155 -13.97 -11.71 22.87
CA LEU A 155 -12.76 -12.43 23.26
C LEU A 155 -12.34 -12.05 24.69
N ASN A 156 -12.36 -10.75 25.02
CA ASN A 156 -12.01 -10.25 26.36
C ASN A 156 -12.97 -10.76 27.43
N MET A 157 -14.28 -10.77 27.15
CA MET A 157 -15.28 -11.36 28.04
C MET A 157 -15.02 -12.86 28.27
N ALA A 158 -14.73 -13.61 27.20
CA ALA A 158 -14.39 -15.03 27.32
C ALA A 158 -13.12 -15.27 28.14
N TYR A 159 -12.09 -14.44 27.93
CA TYR A 159 -10.84 -14.47 28.70
C TYR A 159 -11.07 -14.23 30.19
N THR A 160 -11.82 -13.18 30.56
CA THR A 160 -12.19 -12.93 31.96
C THR A 160 -12.97 -14.09 32.57
N GLY A 161 -13.86 -14.70 31.78
CA GLY A 161 -14.58 -15.91 32.16
C GLY A 161 -13.66 -17.08 32.50
N ILE A 162 -12.58 -17.28 31.74
CA ILE A 162 -11.54 -18.29 32.02
C ILE A 162 -10.80 -17.96 33.32
N MET A 163 -10.29 -16.72 33.43
CA MET A 163 -9.47 -16.30 34.57
C MET A 163 -10.19 -16.39 35.92
N ASN A 164 -11.51 -16.21 35.93
CA ASN A 164 -12.32 -16.26 37.14
C ASN A 164 -12.71 -17.68 37.59
N HIS A 165 -12.55 -18.70 36.73
CA HIS A 165 -13.14 -20.03 36.99
C HIS A 165 -12.17 -21.20 36.81
N VAL A 166 -10.93 -20.97 36.37
CA VAL A 166 -9.96 -22.02 36.05
C VAL A 166 -8.68 -21.80 36.84
N LYS A 167 -7.98 -22.88 37.22
CA LYS A 167 -6.72 -22.74 37.97
C LYS A 167 -5.61 -22.30 37.04
N LYS A 168 -4.74 -21.41 37.53
CA LYS A 168 -3.58 -20.88 36.78
C LYS A 168 -2.66 -21.97 36.22
N THR A 169 -2.55 -23.09 36.92
CA THR A 169 -1.70 -24.25 36.55
C THR A 169 -2.35 -25.20 35.56
N ASP A 170 -3.63 -25.03 35.23
CA ASP A 170 -4.31 -25.89 34.27
C ASP A 170 -3.69 -25.71 32.88
N SER A 171 -3.41 -26.83 32.20
CA SER A 171 -2.82 -26.81 30.86
C SER A 171 -3.89 -26.52 29.80
N ILE A 172 -3.56 -25.62 28.86
CA ILE A 172 -4.41 -25.26 27.73
C ILE A 172 -4.66 -26.45 26.78
N SER A 173 -3.72 -27.41 26.73
CA SER A 173 -3.85 -28.60 25.87
C SER A 173 -5.04 -29.49 26.24
N ARG A 174 -5.48 -29.48 27.51
CA ARG A 174 -6.66 -30.21 27.98
C ARG A 174 -7.96 -29.73 27.32
N TYR A 175 -7.97 -28.51 26.80
CA TYR A 175 -9.14 -27.85 26.24
C TYR A 175 -9.12 -27.78 24.70
N LYS A 176 -8.04 -28.24 24.04
CA LYS A 176 -7.99 -28.41 22.57
C LYS A 176 -8.86 -29.58 22.07
N LEU A 177 -9.19 -30.54 22.94
CA LEU A 177 -9.84 -31.80 22.59
C LEU A 177 -11.22 -31.98 23.22
N ILE A 178 -11.65 -31.08 24.11
CA ILE A 178 -12.85 -31.27 24.95
C ILE A 178 -13.75 -30.04 24.87
N TYR A 179 -15.06 -30.29 24.77
CA TYR A 179 -16.19 -29.36 24.78
C TYR A 179 -16.30 -28.54 26.10
N ASP A 180 -15.24 -27.88 26.58
CA ASP A 180 -15.36 -26.90 27.65
C ASP A 180 -15.90 -25.59 27.06
N PRO A 181 -17.15 -25.17 27.38
CA PRO A 181 -17.78 -24.02 26.77
C PRO A 181 -17.01 -22.70 26.98
N LYS A 182 -16.16 -22.63 28.02
CA LYS A 182 -15.44 -21.41 28.39
C LYS A 182 -14.23 -21.19 27.49
N PHE A 183 -13.41 -22.22 27.28
CA PHE A 183 -12.28 -22.16 26.35
C PHE A 183 -12.73 -22.17 24.89
N SER A 184 -13.80 -22.91 24.57
CA SER A 184 -14.35 -22.93 23.21
C SER A 184 -14.78 -21.55 22.75
N SER A 185 -15.39 -20.75 23.64
CA SER A 185 -15.80 -19.37 23.34
C SER A 185 -14.60 -18.46 23.03
N TYR A 186 -13.52 -18.58 23.81
CA TYR A 186 -12.29 -17.81 23.58
C TYR A 186 -11.68 -18.13 22.22
N PHE A 187 -11.45 -19.41 21.91
CA PHE A 187 -10.87 -19.81 20.63
C PHE A 187 -11.80 -19.56 19.44
N TYR A 188 -13.12 -19.63 19.65
CA TYR A 188 -14.11 -19.25 18.64
C TYR A 188 -13.97 -17.79 18.22
N TYR A 189 -13.92 -16.85 19.17
CA TYR A 189 -13.77 -15.43 18.82
C TYR A 189 -12.37 -15.12 18.27
N LEU A 190 -11.34 -15.82 18.72
CA LEU A 190 -10.00 -15.71 18.14
C LEU A 190 -9.97 -16.14 16.66
N ASP A 191 -10.64 -17.25 16.31
CA ASP A 191 -10.79 -17.67 14.91
C ASP A 191 -11.63 -16.69 14.09
N LYS A 192 -12.70 -16.13 14.67
CA LYS A 192 -13.50 -15.09 14.00
C LYS A 192 -12.68 -13.86 13.66
N ILE A 193 -11.83 -13.39 14.57
CA ILE A 193 -10.92 -12.27 14.33
C ILE A 193 -9.96 -12.62 13.20
N ASP A 194 -9.28 -13.76 13.31
CA ASP A 194 -8.32 -14.22 12.30
C ASP A 194 -8.95 -14.33 10.91
N ARG A 195 -10.15 -14.89 10.82
CA ARG A 195 -10.91 -15.00 9.58
C ARG A 195 -11.26 -13.63 9.00
N VAL A 196 -11.68 -12.67 9.82
CA VAL A 196 -11.96 -11.31 9.33
C VAL A 196 -10.68 -10.64 8.81
N LEU A 197 -9.56 -10.77 9.53
CA LEU A 197 -8.28 -10.22 9.08
C LEU A 197 -7.82 -10.85 7.76
N TYR A 198 -8.02 -12.16 7.60
CA TYR A 198 -7.78 -12.88 6.34
C TYR A 198 -8.68 -12.35 5.21
N GLU A 199 -10.00 -12.34 5.40
CA GLU A 199 -10.96 -11.87 4.40
C GLU A 199 -10.65 -10.43 4.00
N LEU A 200 -10.32 -9.56 4.96
CA LEU A 200 -9.89 -8.18 4.68
C LEU A 200 -8.62 -8.14 3.83
N LEU A 201 -7.58 -8.90 4.20
CA LEU A 201 -6.27 -8.86 3.55
C LEU A 201 -6.28 -9.47 2.13
N PHE A 202 -7.03 -10.55 1.90
CA PHE A 202 -6.97 -11.31 0.65
C PHE A 202 -8.15 -11.09 -0.29
N GLU A 203 -9.31 -10.72 0.24
CA GLU A 203 -10.52 -10.57 -0.58
C GLU A 203 -10.95 -9.10 -0.63
N GLN A 204 -11.22 -8.49 0.53
CA GLN A 204 -12.02 -7.27 0.56
C GLN A 204 -11.22 -6.02 0.23
N TYR A 205 -10.07 -5.77 0.88
CA TYR A 205 -9.24 -4.60 0.53
C TYR A 205 -8.75 -4.65 -0.93
N PRO A 206 -8.21 -5.79 -1.43
CA PRO A 206 -7.88 -5.96 -2.83
C PRO A 206 -9.05 -5.62 -3.77
N GLN A 207 -10.21 -6.23 -3.58
CA GLN A 207 -11.36 -6.04 -4.47
C GLN A 207 -11.92 -4.62 -4.37
N SER A 208 -12.04 -4.03 -3.19
CA SER A 208 -12.51 -2.65 -3.06
C SER A 208 -11.58 -1.68 -3.80
N LEU A 209 -10.27 -1.82 -3.63
CA LEU A 209 -9.30 -1.01 -4.36
C LEU A 209 -9.38 -1.24 -5.89
N HIS A 210 -9.76 -2.45 -6.34
CA HIS A 210 -10.01 -2.75 -7.75
C HIS A 210 -11.02 -1.82 -8.36
N TYR A 211 -12.23 -1.85 -7.79
CA TYR A 211 -13.38 -1.18 -8.36
C TYR A 211 -13.24 0.33 -8.22
N LEU A 212 -12.58 0.80 -7.15
CA LEU A 212 -12.33 2.23 -6.97
C LEU A 212 -11.29 2.79 -7.95
N ILE A 213 -10.26 2.01 -8.29
CA ILE A 213 -9.15 2.46 -9.15
C ILE A 213 -9.48 2.28 -10.63
N ASN A 214 -10.07 1.13 -11.01
CA ASN A 214 -10.38 0.80 -12.41
C ASN A 214 -11.50 1.65 -13.03
N GLU A 215 -12.15 2.52 -12.26
CA GLU A 215 -13.13 3.48 -12.79
C GLU A 215 -12.47 4.51 -13.73
N THR A 216 -11.21 4.91 -13.51
CA THR A 216 -10.53 5.91 -14.34
C THR A 216 -9.03 5.67 -14.52
N LYS A 217 -8.51 5.94 -15.72
CA LYS A 217 -7.06 5.91 -16.02
C LYS A 217 -6.23 6.86 -15.15
N GLU A 218 -6.83 7.96 -14.68
CA GLU A 218 -6.18 8.90 -13.77
C GLU A 218 -5.87 8.24 -12.42
N PHE A 219 -6.86 7.53 -11.84
CA PHE A 219 -6.68 6.83 -10.58
C PHE A 219 -5.71 5.66 -10.70
N GLU A 220 -5.74 4.92 -11.81
CA GLU A 220 -4.75 3.89 -12.11
C GLU A 220 -3.32 4.46 -12.11
N LYS A 221 -3.10 5.56 -12.83
CA LYS A 221 -1.78 6.22 -12.89
C LYS A 221 -1.32 6.68 -11.50
N GLU A 222 -2.23 7.24 -10.71
CA GLU A 222 -1.94 7.72 -9.36
C GLU A 222 -1.63 6.57 -8.38
N ALA A 223 -2.39 5.46 -8.47
CA ALA A 223 -2.15 4.27 -7.66
C ALA A 223 -0.81 3.60 -8.00
N VAL A 224 -0.46 3.52 -9.29
CA VAL A 224 0.86 3.06 -9.76
C VAL A 224 1.96 3.96 -9.21
N GLY A 225 1.80 5.28 -9.29
CA GLY A 225 2.75 6.24 -8.74
C GLY A 225 2.96 6.06 -7.23
N ARG A 226 1.88 5.87 -6.45
CA ARG A 226 1.95 5.58 -5.01
C ARG A 226 2.65 4.26 -4.70
N LEU A 227 2.36 3.20 -5.45
CA LEU A 227 3.01 1.90 -5.28
C LEU A 227 4.52 2.02 -5.47
N ILE A 228 4.91 2.70 -6.55
CA ILE A 228 6.30 2.96 -6.90
C ILE A 228 7.00 3.77 -5.81
N TYR A 229 6.37 4.84 -5.33
CA TYR A 229 6.89 5.65 -4.25
C TYR A 229 7.03 4.88 -2.93
N ARG A 230 6.10 3.97 -2.61
CA ARG A 230 6.25 3.11 -1.43
C ARG A 230 7.38 2.11 -1.57
N GLN A 231 7.58 1.54 -2.76
CA GLN A 231 8.69 0.62 -3.03
C GLN A 231 10.06 1.32 -2.96
N THR A 232 10.17 2.59 -3.31
CA THR A 232 11.40 3.35 -3.03
C THR A 232 11.58 3.66 -1.55
N GLN A 233 10.50 3.89 -0.81
CA GLN A 233 10.61 3.99 0.64
C GLN A 233 11.07 2.67 1.29
N GLU A 234 10.80 1.50 0.71
CA GLU A 234 11.38 0.23 1.16
C GLU A 234 12.92 0.24 1.09
N LEU A 235 13.53 0.92 0.11
CA LEU A 235 15.01 1.09 0.01
C LEU A 235 15.58 1.93 1.16
N ASN A 236 14.75 2.75 1.79
CA ASN A 236 15.14 3.63 2.88
C ASN A 236 14.98 2.99 4.26
N ARG A 237 14.39 1.80 4.36
CA ARG A 237 14.25 1.07 5.61
C ARG A 237 15.43 0.12 5.77
N PRO A 238 16.15 0.13 6.91
CA PRO A 238 17.04 -0.96 7.28
C PRO A 238 16.17 -2.18 7.58
N TRP A 239 15.78 -2.91 6.54
CA TRP A 239 15.20 -4.23 6.73
C TRP A 239 16.33 -5.19 7.13
N PRO A 240 16.08 -6.14 8.05
CA PRO A 240 16.99 -7.24 8.24
C PRO A 240 17.15 -7.92 6.87
N HIS A 241 18.38 -7.94 6.36
CA HIS A 241 18.70 -8.35 5.01
C HIS A 241 17.92 -9.62 4.62
N PRO A 242 17.09 -9.61 3.56
CA PRO A 242 16.70 -10.86 2.95
C PRO A 242 17.96 -11.44 2.30
N ASP A 243 18.73 -12.22 3.07
CA ASP A 243 19.83 -13.04 2.57
C ASP A 243 19.25 -14.11 1.65
N THR A 244 18.94 -13.71 0.43
CA THR A 244 18.69 -14.63 -0.66
C THR A 244 20.03 -14.97 -1.30
N SER A 245 20.22 -16.23 -1.69
CA SER A 245 21.42 -16.68 -2.40
C SER A 245 21.66 -15.92 -3.72
N GLU A 246 20.68 -15.20 -4.24
CA GLU A 246 20.81 -14.32 -5.41
C GLU A 246 21.48 -13.00 -5.07
N ILE A 247 21.06 -12.35 -3.98
CA ILE A 247 21.67 -11.10 -3.48
C ILE A 247 23.11 -11.36 -3.06
N GLU A 248 23.38 -12.49 -2.42
CA GLU A 248 24.74 -12.85 -2.00
C GLU A 248 25.66 -13.08 -3.21
N ARG A 249 25.20 -13.81 -4.23
CA ARG A 249 25.97 -13.97 -5.49
C ARG A 249 26.20 -12.64 -6.21
N LEU A 250 25.22 -11.73 -6.16
CA LEU A 250 25.37 -10.38 -6.72
C LEU A 250 26.45 -9.60 -5.95
N ARG A 251 26.43 -9.62 -4.61
CA ARG A 251 27.45 -8.99 -3.76
C ARG A 251 28.84 -9.49 -4.09
N ASN A 252 29.04 -10.82 -4.08
CA ASN A 252 30.32 -11.45 -4.40
C ASN A 252 30.82 -11.07 -5.81
N HIS A 253 29.92 -10.97 -6.79
CA HIS A 253 30.29 -10.50 -8.13
C HIS A 253 30.76 -9.04 -8.11
N MET A 254 30.01 -8.17 -7.43
CA MET A 254 30.33 -6.74 -7.35
C MET A 254 31.67 -6.50 -6.63
N GLU A 255 31.92 -7.22 -5.54
CA GLU A 255 33.20 -7.21 -4.83
C GLU A 255 34.35 -7.66 -5.75
N GLY A 256 34.16 -8.75 -6.49
CA GLY A 256 35.18 -9.29 -7.39
C GLY A 256 35.50 -8.42 -8.61
N VAL A 257 34.55 -7.61 -9.08
CA VAL A 257 34.72 -6.76 -10.28
C VAL A 257 35.18 -5.35 -9.94
N LEU A 258 34.71 -4.79 -8.83
CA LEU A 258 34.97 -3.40 -8.47
C LEU A 258 35.94 -3.23 -7.30
N GLU A 259 36.41 -4.34 -6.70
CA GLU A 259 37.35 -4.35 -5.56
C GLU A 259 36.85 -3.51 -4.37
N ILE A 260 35.53 -3.47 -4.17
CA ILE A 260 34.93 -2.61 -3.14
C ILE A 260 34.95 -3.33 -1.78
N GLU A 261 35.41 -2.64 -0.73
CA GLU A 261 35.35 -3.12 0.66
C GLU A 261 33.90 -3.38 1.10
N GLU A 262 33.71 -4.30 2.07
CA GLU A 262 32.42 -4.60 2.70
C GLU A 262 31.77 -3.29 3.21
N ASP A 263 30.83 -2.75 2.43
CA ASP A 263 30.13 -1.51 2.77
C ASP A 263 28.75 -1.83 3.35
N SER A 264 28.60 -1.53 4.65
CA SER A 264 27.33 -1.64 5.39
C SER A 264 26.20 -0.76 4.85
N LEU A 265 26.49 0.22 3.97
CA LEU A 265 25.51 1.17 3.43
C LEU A 265 24.97 0.78 2.06
N THR A 266 25.46 -0.32 1.45
CA THR A 266 24.95 -0.79 0.16
C THR A 266 23.84 -1.82 0.31
N ASN A 267 22.66 -1.51 -0.24
CA ASN A 267 21.48 -2.37 -0.22
C ASN A 267 21.05 -2.76 -1.63
N TYR A 268 20.79 -4.05 -1.84
CA TYR A 268 20.27 -4.62 -3.08
C TYR A 268 18.87 -5.19 -2.87
N ILE A 269 17.94 -4.89 -3.78
CA ILE A 269 16.63 -5.52 -3.83
C ILE A 269 16.37 -5.98 -5.26
N ILE A 270 16.11 -7.28 -5.43
CA ILE A 270 15.75 -7.88 -6.72
C ILE A 270 14.22 -8.06 -6.78
N LYS A 271 13.62 -7.63 -7.90
CA LYS A 271 12.21 -7.91 -8.22
C LYS A 271 12.15 -8.55 -9.61
N LYS A 272 11.40 -9.65 -9.73
CA LYS A 272 11.20 -10.40 -10.99
C LYS A 272 9.73 -10.33 -11.40
N ASN A 273 9.44 -10.13 -12.68
CA ASN A 273 8.10 -10.14 -13.26
C ASN A 273 8.14 -10.70 -14.68
N GLY A 274 7.63 -11.93 -14.87
CA GLY A 274 7.58 -12.55 -16.20
C GLY A 274 9.00 -12.69 -16.76
N ASN A 275 9.23 -12.05 -17.90
CA ASN A 275 10.53 -11.98 -18.58
C ASN A 275 11.41 -10.80 -18.12
N LYS A 276 10.95 -9.99 -17.15
CA LYS A 276 11.63 -8.78 -16.68
C LYS A 276 12.24 -8.94 -15.29
N LEU A 277 13.40 -8.34 -15.06
CA LEU A 277 14.06 -8.24 -13.75
C LEU A 277 14.46 -6.79 -13.48
N LEU A 278 14.11 -6.30 -12.29
CA LEU A 278 14.51 -5.01 -11.76
C LEU A 278 15.48 -5.22 -10.58
N LEU A 279 16.67 -4.63 -10.68
CA LEU A 279 17.56 -4.45 -9.55
C LEU A 279 17.43 -3.03 -9.02
N LEU A 280 17.04 -2.90 -7.76
CA LEU A 280 17.13 -1.65 -7.01
C LEU A 280 18.41 -1.69 -6.17
N VAL A 281 19.23 -0.65 -6.26
CA VAL A 281 20.49 -0.50 -5.53
C VAL A 281 20.46 0.83 -4.81
N LYS A 282 20.83 0.83 -3.54
CA LYS A 282 21.16 2.06 -2.80
C LYS A 282 22.59 1.91 -2.31
N THR A 283 23.49 2.84 -2.64
CA THR A 283 24.94 2.64 -2.45
C THR A 283 25.67 3.95 -2.16
N SER A 284 26.76 3.86 -1.41
CA SER A 284 27.77 4.93 -1.24
C SER A 284 29.07 4.65 -2.01
N GLN A 285 29.15 3.52 -2.71
CA GLN A 285 30.39 3.03 -3.32
C GLN A 285 30.84 3.83 -4.54
N ILE A 286 29.96 4.68 -5.05
CA ILE A 286 30.27 5.59 -6.16
C ILE A 286 29.65 6.95 -5.88
N SER A 287 30.40 8.02 -6.19
CA SER A 287 29.96 9.40 -5.95
C SER A 287 29.20 9.97 -7.15
N LYS A 288 28.32 10.94 -6.90
CA LYS A 288 27.71 11.78 -7.95
C LYS A 288 28.75 12.47 -8.83
N ASP A 289 29.91 12.79 -8.27
CA ASP A 289 31.00 13.49 -8.94
C ASP A 289 31.96 12.53 -9.68
N ALA A 290 31.66 11.22 -9.65
CA ALA A 290 32.44 10.23 -10.40
C ALA A 290 32.41 10.50 -11.91
N SER A 291 33.51 10.18 -12.58
CA SER A 291 33.61 10.36 -14.04
C SER A 291 32.54 9.53 -14.77
N GLU A 292 32.05 10.01 -15.93
CA GLU A 292 31.05 9.27 -16.73
C GLU A 292 31.53 7.84 -17.07
N LYS A 293 32.84 7.65 -17.25
CA LYS A 293 33.47 6.34 -17.42
C LYS A 293 33.22 5.44 -16.20
N SER A 294 33.53 5.93 -15.00
CA SER A 294 33.32 5.20 -13.74
C SER A 294 31.83 4.90 -13.49
N LYS A 295 30.93 5.84 -13.79
CA LYS A 295 29.47 5.61 -13.71
C LYS A 295 29.03 4.47 -14.63
N LYS A 296 29.55 4.43 -15.87
CA LYS A 296 29.27 3.36 -16.84
C LYS A 296 29.86 2.02 -16.41
N GLU A 297 31.07 2.00 -15.89
CA GLU A 297 31.72 0.78 -15.38
C GLU A 297 30.90 0.18 -14.22
N TYR A 298 30.48 1.00 -13.26
CA TYR A 298 29.62 0.56 -12.14
C TYR A 298 28.28 -0.02 -12.63
N LEU A 299 27.60 0.68 -13.55
CA LEU A 299 26.34 0.18 -14.13
C LEU A 299 26.51 -1.07 -15.00
N ASN A 300 27.68 -1.28 -15.59
CA ASN A 300 27.97 -2.50 -16.35
C ASN A 300 28.27 -3.68 -15.42
N ALA A 301 29.05 -3.47 -14.36
CA ALA A 301 29.29 -4.49 -13.33
C ALA A 301 27.96 -4.96 -12.71
N LEU A 302 27.08 -4.02 -12.33
CA LEU A 302 25.73 -4.37 -11.84
C LEU A 302 24.93 -5.17 -12.87
N TYR A 303 25.00 -4.79 -14.15
CA TYR A 303 24.28 -5.47 -15.21
C TYR A 303 24.80 -6.89 -15.45
N GLU A 304 26.11 -7.08 -15.44
CA GLU A 304 26.75 -8.39 -15.59
C GLU A 304 26.45 -9.30 -14.40
N GLY A 305 26.56 -8.75 -13.18
CA GLY A 305 26.19 -9.45 -11.95
C GLY A 305 24.75 -9.93 -11.99
N VAL A 306 23.82 -9.07 -12.40
CA VAL A 306 22.40 -9.44 -12.58
C VAL A 306 22.21 -10.50 -13.65
N ASN A 307 22.90 -10.41 -14.79
CA ASN A 307 22.81 -11.44 -15.83
C ASN A 307 23.35 -12.80 -15.38
N SER A 308 24.28 -12.84 -14.42
CA SER A 308 24.79 -14.09 -13.87
C SER A 308 23.81 -14.79 -12.92
N ILE A 309 22.86 -14.05 -12.35
CA ILE A 309 21.88 -14.57 -11.38
C ILE A 309 20.46 -14.68 -11.93
N LYS A 310 20.18 -14.14 -13.12
CA LYS A 310 18.84 -14.16 -13.70
C LYS A 310 18.44 -15.56 -14.16
N ASP A 311 17.15 -15.86 -14.05
CA ASP A 311 16.60 -17.11 -14.60
C ASP A 311 16.64 -17.08 -16.13
N ALA A 312 16.69 -18.26 -16.77
CA ALA A 312 16.74 -18.38 -18.24
C ALA A 312 15.57 -17.69 -18.98
N GLN A 313 14.45 -17.50 -18.30
CA GLN A 313 13.25 -16.83 -18.82
C GLN A 313 13.33 -15.29 -18.80
N ILE A 314 14.38 -14.71 -18.20
CA ILE A 314 14.55 -13.24 -18.09
C ILE A 314 15.36 -12.70 -19.27
N ASP A 315 14.73 -11.92 -20.12
CA ASP A 315 15.34 -11.25 -21.28
C ASP A 315 15.53 -9.73 -21.06
N GLU A 316 14.67 -9.10 -20.26
CA GLU A 316 14.72 -7.67 -19.97
C GLU A 316 15.27 -7.39 -18.56
N VAL A 317 16.43 -6.73 -18.47
CA VAL A 317 17.04 -6.32 -17.20
C VAL A 317 17.04 -4.80 -17.06
N TYR A 318 16.59 -4.31 -15.92
CA TYR A 318 16.61 -2.90 -15.57
C TYR A 318 17.29 -2.70 -14.22
N LEU A 319 18.01 -1.59 -14.10
CA LEU A 319 18.71 -1.19 -12.88
C LEU A 319 18.26 0.20 -12.47
N TYR A 320 18.06 0.39 -11.17
CA TYR A 320 17.83 1.68 -10.53
C TYR A 320 18.83 1.81 -9.38
N VAL A 321 19.61 2.88 -9.37
CA VAL A 321 20.70 3.08 -8.41
C VAL A 321 20.52 4.44 -7.74
N GLU A 322 20.34 4.44 -6.42
CA GLU A 322 20.40 5.64 -5.58
C GLU A 322 21.80 5.77 -4.98
N ILE A 323 22.43 6.91 -5.21
CA ILE A 323 23.74 7.22 -4.65
C ILE A 323 23.55 8.03 -3.39
N VAL A 324 24.14 7.56 -2.30
CA VAL A 324 24.00 8.15 -0.97
C VAL A 324 25.26 8.88 -0.62
N ASN A 325 25.10 10.10 -0.13
CA ASN A 325 26.18 10.83 0.49
C ASN A 325 26.50 10.23 1.86
N THR A 326 27.74 9.81 2.09
CA THR A 326 28.14 9.17 3.35
C THR A 326 28.09 10.10 4.56
N GLU A 327 28.19 11.41 4.36
CA GLU A 327 28.17 12.41 5.44
C GLU A 327 26.73 12.78 5.84
N THR A 328 25.84 12.92 4.86
CA THR A 328 24.47 13.41 5.10
C THR A 328 23.40 12.32 5.06
N LEU A 329 23.75 11.14 4.54
CA LEU A 329 22.86 10.00 4.30
C LEU A 329 21.67 10.30 3.38
N PHE A 330 21.67 11.46 2.71
CA PHE A 330 20.71 11.82 1.67
C PHE A 330 21.12 11.24 0.31
N VAL A 331 20.11 11.04 -0.55
CA VAL A 331 20.32 10.65 -1.95
C VAL A 331 20.84 11.85 -2.71
N ASP A 332 22.04 11.71 -3.26
CA ASP A 332 22.81 12.75 -3.93
C ASP A 332 22.66 12.67 -5.47
N ASP A 333 22.37 11.48 -6.02
CA ASP A 333 22.18 11.25 -7.45
C ASP A 333 21.37 9.95 -7.68
N VAL A 334 20.72 9.83 -8.85
CA VAL A 334 19.92 8.66 -9.24
C VAL A 334 20.24 8.23 -10.67
N TRP A 335 20.60 6.95 -10.84
CA TRP A 335 20.94 6.39 -12.14
C TRP A 335 20.00 5.27 -12.54
N ILE A 336 19.68 5.21 -13.83
CA ILE A 336 18.72 4.26 -14.35
C ILE A 336 19.25 3.63 -15.63
N LYS A 337 19.24 2.29 -15.69
CA LYS A 337 19.57 1.51 -16.88
C LYS A 337 18.37 0.66 -17.26
N THR A 338 18.02 0.69 -18.54
CA THR A 338 16.98 -0.16 -19.14
C THR A 338 17.62 -1.03 -20.24
N PRO A 339 16.90 -2.01 -20.80
CA PRO A 339 17.43 -2.81 -21.91
C PRO A 339 17.86 -2.00 -23.14
N LEU A 340 17.28 -0.81 -23.35
CA LEU A 340 17.48 -0.01 -24.57
C LEU A 340 18.30 1.27 -24.35
N GLN A 341 18.47 1.73 -23.11
CA GLN A 341 18.99 3.07 -22.81
C GLN A 341 19.47 3.22 -21.37
N ILE A 342 20.40 4.15 -21.17
CA ILE A 342 20.95 4.57 -19.88
C ILE A 342 20.57 6.03 -19.64
N TYR A 343 20.14 6.36 -18.42
CA TYR A 343 19.80 7.70 -17.96
C TYR A 343 20.57 8.04 -16.68
N PHE A 344 21.07 9.26 -16.61
CA PHE A 344 21.70 9.86 -15.44
C PHE A 344 20.95 11.17 -15.15
N ASP A 345 20.27 11.28 -14.02
CA ASP A 345 19.52 12.50 -13.71
C ASP A 345 19.65 12.85 -12.22
N PRO A 346 20.20 14.03 -11.88
CA PRO A 346 20.41 14.40 -10.50
C PRO A 346 19.12 14.66 -9.71
N TYR A 347 17.96 14.94 -10.32
CA TYR A 347 16.73 15.24 -9.56
C TYR A 347 15.46 15.15 -10.42
N VAL A 348 14.79 13.99 -10.46
CA VAL A 348 13.40 13.93 -10.97
C VAL A 348 12.54 12.94 -10.17
N PRO A 349 11.66 13.43 -9.27
CA PRO A 349 10.64 12.61 -8.59
C PRO A 349 9.70 11.83 -9.54
N ASP A 350 9.62 12.24 -10.81
CA ASP A 350 8.65 11.74 -11.81
C ASP A 350 9.16 10.63 -12.74
N ASP A 351 10.49 10.41 -12.86
CA ASP A 351 11.04 9.51 -13.89
C ASP A 351 11.06 8.04 -13.44
N LEU A 352 11.20 7.79 -12.14
CA LEU A 352 11.07 6.43 -11.60
C LEU A 352 9.64 5.90 -11.68
N PRO A 353 8.58 6.65 -11.33
CA PRO A 353 7.20 6.29 -11.66
C PRO A 353 7.02 5.94 -13.14
N ARG A 354 7.65 6.69 -14.06
CA ARG A 354 7.59 6.42 -15.50
C ARG A 354 8.28 5.10 -15.87
N LEU A 355 9.49 4.85 -15.39
CA LEU A 355 10.25 3.62 -15.66
C LEU A 355 9.60 2.37 -15.06
N LEU A 356 9.17 2.45 -13.81
CA LEU A 356 8.49 1.36 -13.14
C LEU A 356 7.07 1.15 -13.69
N SER A 357 6.39 2.19 -14.20
CA SER A 357 5.12 1.97 -14.92
C SER A 357 5.30 1.01 -16.12
N GLY A 358 6.47 1.00 -16.77
CA GLY A 358 6.84 0.06 -17.83
C GLY A 358 7.02 -1.40 -17.38
N PHE A 359 7.28 -1.63 -16.09
CA PHE A 359 7.25 -2.95 -15.44
C PHE A 359 5.85 -3.37 -15.00
N TYR A 360 4.98 -2.39 -14.76
CA TYR A 360 3.62 -2.57 -14.26
C TYR A 360 2.55 -2.39 -15.35
N THR A 361 2.97 -2.37 -16.63
CA THR A 361 2.10 -2.23 -17.82
C THR A 361 1.13 -3.40 -18.00
N VAL A 362 1.32 -4.51 -17.30
CA VAL A 362 0.36 -5.60 -17.23
C VAL A 362 -0.33 -5.53 -15.88
N ASP A 363 -1.49 -4.88 -15.86
CA ASP A 363 -2.43 -4.98 -14.74
C ASP A 363 -1.84 -4.42 -13.43
N ALA A 364 -1.67 -3.09 -13.38
CA ALA A 364 -1.26 -2.33 -12.18
C ALA A 364 -1.94 -2.81 -10.90
N PHE A 365 -3.18 -3.29 -11.02
CA PHE A 365 -3.97 -3.89 -9.98
C PHE A 365 -3.43 -5.23 -9.46
N LYS A 366 -3.00 -6.15 -10.34
CA LYS A 366 -2.28 -7.37 -9.92
C LYS A 366 -1.02 -7.04 -9.14
N TYR A 367 -0.31 -5.96 -9.46
CA TYR A 367 0.91 -5.52 -8.75
C TYR A 367 0.66 -4.69 -7.51
N TYR A 368 -0.42 -3.95 -7.45
CA TYR A 368 -0.81 -3.26 -6.23
C TYR A 368 -1.22 -4.24 -5.13
N ILE A 369 -1.75 -5.42 -5.50
CA ILE A 369 -2.08 -6.50 -4.55
C ILE A 369 -0.89 -7.44 -4.32
N LYS A 370 -0.18 -7.88 -5.38
CA LYS A 370 0.97 -8.82 -5.29
C LYS A 370 2.30 -8.14 -4.95
N GLY A 371 2.55 -6.94 -5.49
CA GLY A 371 3.83 -6.22 -5.43
C GLY A 371 3.94 -5.19 -4.31
N SER A 372 2.87 -4.89 -3.58
CA SER A 372 2.90 -3.94 -2.46
C SER A 372 3.59 -4.48 -1.21
N PHE A 373 3.90 -5.77 -1.13
CA PHE A 373 4.79 -6.46 -0.18
C PHE A 373 4.79 -7.93 -0.61
N SER A 374 5.95 -8.58 -0.65
CA SER A 374 5.98 -10.04 -0.75
C SER A 374 5.30 -10.62 0.49
N LEU A 375 4.11 -11.22 0.31
CA LEU A 375 3.42 -11.99 1.34
C LEU A 375 4.18 -13.28 1.71
N GLN A 376 5.37 -13.54 1.14
CA GLN A 376 6.17 -14.74 1.42
C GLN A 376 6.51 -14.91 2.91
N ASN A 377 6.35 -13.87 3.75
CA ASN A 377 6.54 -13.94 5.20
C ASN A 377 5.24 -13.91 6.03
N ALA A 378 4.07 -13.84 5.41
CA ALA A 378 2.77 -13.94 6.08
C ALA A 378 2.05 -15.18 5.56
N TRP A 379 2.26 -16.31 6.24
CA TRP A 379 1.56 -17.54 5.91
C TRP A 379 0.09 -17.41 6.35
N TYR A 380 -0.81 -17.57 5.39
CA TYR A 380 -2.20 -17.88 5.64
C TYR A 380 -2.51 -19.16 4.84
N PRO A 381 -3.18 -20.16 5.43
CA PRO A 381 -3.46 -21.39 4.73
C PRO A 381 -4.32 -21.10 3.50
N ASN A 382 -4.07 -21.85 2.42
CA ASN A 382 -5.13 -22.13 1.45
C ASN A 382 -6.29 -22.78 2.23
N ARG A 383 -7.30 -21.97 2.56
CA ARG A 383 -8.58 -22.45 3.06
C ARG A 383 -9.41 -22.78 1.82
N GLU A 384 -9.20 -23.97 1.26
CA GLU A 384 -10.16 -24.57 0.31
C GLU A 384 -11.50 -24.86 1.01
#